data_AF-A0A8S0UR11-F1
#
_entry.id   AF-A0A8S0UR11-F1
#
_cell.length_a   1.000
_cell.length_b   1.000
_cell.length_c   1.000
_cell.angle_alpha   90.00
_cell.angle_beta   90.00
_cell.angle_gamma   90.00
#
_symmetry.space_group_name_H-M   'P 1'
#
loop_
_entity.id
_entity.type
_entity.pdbx_description
1 polymer ?
#
loop_
_entity_poly.entity_id
_entity_poly.type
_entity_poly.pdbx_seq_one_letter_code
_entity_poly.pdbx_strand_id
1 'polypeptide(L)'
;MGSFRGHVLPGTLFLSVGVWHMWSSIARYVSYPKSFRVRVWNPVPGFDGRLKYLQLYFILVGGFIDLCIEFLYSTHLHIFVHGILNPSHMNNFEHSGMLLMF
;
A
#
# COMPACT_ATOMS: atom_id res chain seq x y z
N MET A 1 -0.99 -6.11 -17.81
CA MET A 1 0.22 -5.63 -17.10
C MET A 1 0.18 -4.11 -17.02
N GLY A 2 0.28 -3.56 -15.81
CA GLY A 2 0.01 -2.15 -15.52
C GLY A 2 0.90 -1.16 -16.27
N SER A 3 0.36 0.03 -16.53
CA SER A 3 1.09 1.17 -17.09
C SER A 3 2.30 1.54 -16.22
N PHE A 4 3.35 2.12 -16.82
CA PHE A 4 4.48 2.71 -16.07
C PHE A 4 3.99 3.69 -15.00
N ARG A 5 2.99 4.53 -15.32
CA ARG A 5 2.39 5.45 -14.35
C ARG A 5 1.68 4.70 -13.21
N GLY A 6 1.04 3.58 -13.56
CA GLY A 6 0.40 2.68 -12.62
C GLY A 6 1.37 1.94 -11.70
N HIS A 7 2.67 1.88 -12.02
CA HIS A 7 3.68 1.31 -11.11
C HIS A 7 4.41 2.38 -10.30
N VAL A 8 4.72 3.52 -10.91
CA VAL A 8 5.48 4.59 -10.26
C VAL A 8 4.72 5.14 -9.05
N LEU A 9 3.41 5.35 -9.18
CA LEU A 9 2.57 5.88 -8.09
C LEU A 9 2.53 4.95 -6.87
N PRO A 10 1.99 3.72 -6.97
CA PRO A 10 1.94 2.81 -5.84
C PRO A 10 3.33 2.40 -5.37
N GLY A 11 4.29 2.21 -6.29
CA GLY A 11 5.69 1.90 -5.95
C GLY A 11 6.37 3.00 -5.12
N THR A 12 6.17 4.27 -5.46
CA THR A 12 6.71 5.40 -4.68
C THR A 12 6.04 5.52 -3.31
N LEU A 13 4.74 5.22 -3.22
CA LEU A 13 4.01 5.21 -1.95
C LEU A 13 4.56 4.11 -1.03
N PHE A 14 4.72 2.88 -1.52
CA PHE A 14 5.33 1.78 -0.76
C PHE A 14 6.77 2.09 -0.35
N LEU A 15 7.57 2.69 -1.24
CA LEU A 15 8.93 3.11 -0.92
C LEU A 15 8.94 4.14 0.22
N SER A 16 8.05 5.14 0.16
CA SER A 16 7.95 6.18 1.17
C SER A 16 7.57 5.61 2.54
N VAL A 17 6.59 4.71 2.58
CA VAL A 17 6.18 4.01 3.81
C VAL A 17 7.30 3.10 4.34
N GLY A 18 8.02 2.43 3.46
CA GLY A 18 9.17 1.58 3.82
C GLY A 18 10.31 2.40 4.42
N VAL A 19 10.66 3.53 3.81
CA VAL A 19 11.69 4.46 4.33
C VAL A 19 11.26 5.03 5.69
N TRP A 20 9.98 5.42 5.84
CA TRP A 20 9.43 5.81 7.14
C TRP A 20 9.64 4.70 8.18
N HIS A 21 9.21 3.47 7.87
CA HIS A 21 9.30 2.34 8.78
C HIS A 21 10.75 2.07 9.22
N MET A 22 11.67 2.08 8.25
CA MET A 22 13.10 1.88 8.48
C MET A 22 13.67 2.97 9.38
N TRP A 23 13.42 4.25 9.04
CA TRP A 23 13.89 5.37 9.83
C TRP A 23 13.36 5.33 11.27
N SER A 24 12.08 5.02 11.45
CA SER A 24 11.47 4.89 12.78
C SER A 24 12.10 3.77 13.61
N SER A 25 12.47 2.67 12.97
CA SER A 25 13.18 1.56 13.61
C SER A 25 14.60 1.95 14.00
N ILE A 26 15.35 2.61 13.10
CA ILE A 26 16.71 3.11 13.36
C ILE A 26 16.69 4.11 14.51
N ALA A 27 15.83 5.13 14.45
CA ALA A 27 15.72 6.15 15.49
C ALA A 27 15.43 5.53 16.86
N ARG A 28 14.54 4.53 16.92
CA ARG A 28 14.21 3.83 18.16
C ARG A 28 15.34 2.94 18.67
N TYR A 29 16.08 2.30 17.77
CA TYR A 29 17.27 1.52 18.13
C TYR A 29 18.36 2.43 18.73
N VAL A 30 18.62 3.57 18.09
CA VAL A 30 19.61 4.55 18.59
C VAL A 30 19.20 5.13 19.94
N SER A 31 17.92 5.46 20.14
CA SER A 31 17.43 6.01 21.41
C SER A 31 17.40 4.98 22.56
N TYR A 32 17.08 3.72 22.25
CA TYR A 32 16.88 2.68 23.27
C TYR A 32 17.46 1.33 22.84
N PRO A 33 18.80 1.22 22.71
CA PRO A 33 19.43 0.04 22.10
C PRO A 33 19.21 -1.25 22.91
N LYS A 34 19.22 -1.16 24.25
CA LYS A 34 19.06 -2.33 25.15
C LYS A 34 17.63 -2.86 25.23
N SER A 35 16.62 -2.05 24.91
CA SER A 35 15.21 -2.42 24.96
C SER A 35 14.55 -2.42 23.58
N PHE A 36 15.34 -2.29 22.53
CA PHE A 36 14.85 -2.32 21.16
C PHE A 36 14.15 -3.64 20.86
N ARG A 37 13.01 -3.54 20.18
CA ARG A 37 12.26 -4.67 19.64
C ARG A 37 11.74 -4.30 18.27
N VAL A 38 11.81 -5.20 17.29
CA VAL A 38 11.15 -4.96 16.01
C VAL A 38 9.64 -4.84 16.24
N ARG A 39 8.99 -3.90 15.53
CA ARG A 39 7.54 -3.71 15.58
C ARG A 39 7.00 -3.80 14.17
N VAL A 40 5.80 -4.36 14.03
CA VAL A 40 5.09 -4.43 12.74
C VAL A 40 4.72 -3.02 12.23
N TRP A 41 4.50 -2.07 13.13
CA TRP A 41 4.24 -0.67 12.80
C TRP A 41 4.85 0.26 13.86
N ASN A 42 5.06 1.53 13.48
CA ASN A 42 5.64 2.54 14.35
C ASN A 42 4.60 3.63 14.70
N PRO A 43 4.25 3.79 15.99
CA PRO A 43 3.35 4.86 16.40
C PRO A 43 3.98 6.23 16.23
N VAL A 44 3.21 7.15 15.65
CA VAL A 44 3.61 8.55 15.56
C VAL A 44 3.30 9.24 16.88
N PRO A 45 4.32 9.74 17.60
CA PRO A 45 4.09 10.53 18.80
C PRO A 45 3.52 11.91 18.45
N GLY A 46 2.67 12.47 19.31
CA GLY A 46 2.08 13.80 19.14
C GLY A 46 0.55 13.77 19.01
N PHE A 47 -0.06 14.97 19.02
CA PHE A 47 -1.52 15.18 18.92
C PHE A 47 -2.33 14.30 19.88
N ASP A 48 -1.93 14.20 21.15
CA ASP A 48 -2.60 13.36 22.16
C ASP A 48 -2.80 11.89 21.73
N GLY A 49 -1.88 11.37 20.89
CA GLY A 49 -1.95 10.01 20.37
C GLY A 49 -2.97 9.79 19.25
N ARG A 50 -3.63 10.84 18.74
CA ARG A 50 -4.56 10.76 17.61
C ARG A 50 -3.90 10.27 16.33
N LEU A 51 -2.61 10.57 16.14
CA LEU A 51 -1.84 10.14 14.98
C LEU A 51 -1.14 8.79 15.16
N LYS A 52 -1.38 8.06 16.26
CA LYS A 52 -0.67 6.80 16.50
C LYS A 52 -0.70 5.90 15.27
N TYR A 53 -1.87 5.65 14.69
CA TYR A 53 -2.05 4.70 13.57
C TYR A 53 -1.76 5.29 12.18
N LEU A 54 -1.10 6.44 12.08
CA LEU A 54 -0.90 7.12 10.80
C LEU A 54 -0.22 6.23 9.76
N GLN A 55 0.82 5.49 10.14
CA GLN A 55 1.48 4.54 9.23
C GLN A 55 0.51 3.46 8.73
N LEU A 56 -0.35 2.93 9.60
CA LEU A 56 -1.35 1.93 9.23
C LEU A 56 -2.42 2.52 8.30
N TYR A 57 -2.85 3.76 8.55
CA TYR A 57 -3.79 4.44 7.67
C TYR A 57 -3.20 4.68 6.28
N PHE A 58 -1.92 5.04 6.17
CA PHE A 58 -1.26 5.20 4.87
C PHE A 58 -1.22 3.88 4.09
N ILE A 59 -0.89 2.76 4.75
CA ILE A 59 -0.85 1.44 4.12
C ILE A 59 -2.27 1.02 3.69
N LEU A 60 -3.24 1.11 4.61
CA LEU A 60 -4.61 0.69 4.36
C LEU A 60 -5.27 1.51 3.24
N VAL A 61 -5.19 2.84 3.33
CA VAL A 61 -5.82 3.72 2.33
C VAL A 61 -5.09 3.61 0.99
N GLY A 62 -3.76 3.56 1.00
CA GLY A 62 -2.98 3.38 -0.23
C GLY A 62 -3.30 2.06 -0.93
N GLY A 63 -3.28 0.95 -0.20
CA GLY A 63 -3.60 -0.38 -0.73
C GLY A 63 -5.06 -0.48 -1.19
N PHE A 64 -6.01 0.12 -0.45
CA PHE A 64 -7.42 0.15 -0.86
C PHE A 64 -7.64 0.95 -2.14
N ILE A 65 -7.00 2.12 -2.27
CA ILE A 65 -7.07 2.92 -3.50
C ILE A 65 -6.50 2.13 -4.68
N ASP A 66 -5.35 1.50 -4.51
CA ASP A 66 -4.70 0.70 -5.56
C ASP A 66 -5.58 -0.50 -5.98
N LEU A 67 -6.20 -1.18 -5.01
CA LEU A 67 -7.18 -2.23 -5.26
C LEU A 67 -8.37 -1.71 -6.08
N CYS A 68 -8.94 -0.56 -5.71
CA CYS A 68 -10.02 0.04 -6.48
C CYS A 68 -9.59 0.41 -7.90
N ILE A 69 -8.37 0.93 -8.09
CA ILE A 69 -7.85 1.29 -9.41
C ILE A 69 -7.65 0.05 -10.27
N GLU A 70 -6.96 -0.98 -9.78
CA GLU A 70 -6.72 -2.22 -10.53
C GLU A 70 -8.04 -2.95 -10.83
N PHE A 71 -8.90 -3.13 -9.83
CA PHE A 71 -10.14 -3.90 -10.01
C PHE A 71 -11.20 -3.17 -10.84
N LEU A 72 -11.44 -1.88 -10.58
CA LEU A 72 -12.57 -1.16 -11.17
C LEU A 72 -12.15 -0.31 -12.38
N TYR A 73 -11.06 0.45 -12.26
CA TYR A 73 -10.80 1.55 -13.18
C TYR A 73 -9.79 1.24 -14.29
N SER A 74 -8.92 0.25 -14.10
CA SER A 74 -7.80 -0.06 -15.01
C SER A 74 -8.28 -0.47 -16.42
N THR A 75 -9.48 -1.05 -16.55
CA THR A 75 -10.15 -1.26 -17.85
C THR A 75 -11.36 -0.35 -18.07
N HIS A 76 -11.47 0.76 -17.33
CA HIS A 76 -12.62 1.67 -17.33
C HIS A 76 -13.96 0.92 -17.16
N LEU A 77 -14.01 -0.07 -16.26
CA LEU A 77 -15.20 -0.92 -16.00
C LEU A 77 -15.65 -1.77 -17.21
N HIS A 78 -14.84 -1.92 -18.25
CA HIS A 78 -15.10 -2.87 -19.33
C HIS A 78 -14.84 -4.31 -18.88
N ILE A 79 -15.79 -4.88 -18.15
CA ILE A 79 -15.77 -6.28 -17.68
C ILE A 79 -15.97 -7.23 -18.88
N PHE A 80 -16.81 -6.85 -19.84
CA PHE A 80 -17.06 -7.61 -21.06
C PHE A 80 -16.72 -6.77 -22.29
N VAL A 81 -16.07 -7.41 -23.27
CA VAL A 81 -15.69 -6.81 -24.54
C VAL A 81 -16.07 -7.81 -25.65
N HIS A 82 -16.88 -7.37 -26.61
CA HIS A 82 -17.43 -8.23 -27.69
C HIS A 82 -18.16 -9.50 -27.18
N GLY A 83 -18.86 -9.40 -26.05
CA GLY A 83 -19.63 -10.54 -25.48
C GLY A 83 -18.78 -11.58 -24.75
N ILE A 84 -17.47 -11.36 -24.61
CA ILE A 84 -16.55 -12.23 -23.88
C ILE A 84 -15.99 -11.46 -22.68
N LEU A 85 -15.68 -12.18 -21.59
CA LEU A 85 -15.01 -11.62 -20.42
C LEU A 85 -13.66 -11.02 -20.84
N ASN A 86 -13.42 -9.76 -20.49
CA ASN A 86 -12.22 -9.04 -20.87
C ASN A 86 -10.97 -9.67 -20.20
N PRO A 87 -10.02 -10.25 -20.97
CA PRO A 87 -8.83 -10.87 -20.38
C PRO A 87 -7.96 -9.87 -19.61
N SER A 88 -7.93 -8.61 -20.05
CA SER A 88 -7.21 -7.55 -19.33
C SER A 88 -7.84 -7.25 -17.97
N HIS A 89 -9.17 -7.30 -17.87
CA HIS A 89 -9.86 -7.17 -16.58
C HIS A 89 -9.54 -8.35 -15.66
N MET A 90 -9.41 -9.57 -16.19
CA MET A 90 -9.01 -10.75 -15.41
C MET A 90 -7.58 -10.65 -14.88
N ASN A 91 -6.64 -10.16 -15.69
CA ASN A 91 -5.28 -9.88 -15.22
C ASN A 91 -5.27 -8.87 -14.06
N ASN A 92 -6.09 -7.81 -14.15
CA ASN A 92 -6.13 -6.79 -13.11
C ASN A 92 -6.90 -7.26 -11.87
N PHE A 93 -7.86 -8.18 -12.03
CA PHE A 93 -8.51 -8.86 -10.92
C PHE A 93 -7.51 -9.68 -10.10
N GLU A 94 -6.66 -10.47 -10.76
CA GLU A 94 -5.57 -11.21 -10.10
C GLU A 94 -4.64 -10.27 -9.34
N HIS A 95 -4.21 -9.17 -9.98
CA HIS A 95 -3.40 -8.13 -9.34
C HIS A 95 -4.08 -7.52 -8.10
N SER A 96 -5.36 -7.17 -8.22
CA SER A 96 -6.14 -6.63 -7.10
C SER A 96 -6.29 -7.62 -5.95
N GLY A 97 -6.37 -8.93 -6.26
CA GLY A 97 -6.41 -9.99 -5.26
C GLY A 97 -5.09 -10.14 -4.51
N MET A 98 -3.95 -9.94 -5.18
CA MET A 98 -2.65 -9.92 -4.51
C MET A 98 -2.58 -8.82 -3.45
N LEU A 99 -3.12 -7.63 -3.71
CA LEU A 99 -3.11 -6.51 -2.76
C LEU A 99 -3.81 -6.79 -1.42
N LEU A 100 -4.67 -7.81 -1.33
CA LEU A 100 -5.32 -8.25 -0.09
C LEU A 100 -4.47 -9.22 0.76
N MET A 101 -3.39 -9.76 0.20
CA MET A 101 -2.54 -10.77 0.86
C MET A 101 -1.37 -10.16 1.66
N PHE A 102 -1.25 -8.83 1.69
CA PHE A 102 -0.16 -8.10 2.35
C PHE A 102 -0.68 -7.22 3.50
#